data_AF-A0A7W0KRW5-F1
#
_entry.id   AF-A0A7W0KRW5-F1
#
_cell.length_a   1.000
_cell.length_b   1.000
_cell.length_c   1.000
_cell.angle_alpha   90.00
_cell.angle_beta   90.00
_cell.angle_gamma   90.00
#
_symmetry.space_group_name_H-M   'P 1'
#
loop_
_entity.id
_entity.type
_entity.pdbx_description
1 polymer ?
#
loop_
_entity_poly.entity_id
_entity_poly.type
_entity_poly.pdbx_seq_one_letter_code
_entity_poly.pdbx_strand_id
1 'polypeptide(L)' 'MNVHDLPTPALLVDADAFEHNVATMAQARPGDRLRPHVKAFKSTALARELEAAGHRTFCAATPREVLGLAAAGLG' A
#
# COMPACT_ATOMS: atom_id res chain seq x y z
N MET A 1 -16.60 -9.72 11.98
CA MET A 1 -15.95 -9.11 13.15
C MET A 1 -16.45 -7.68 13.24
N ASN A 2 -16.99 -7.24 14.36
CA ASN A 2 -17.40 -5.85 14.53
C ASN A 2 -16.15 -5.02 14.88
N VAL A 3 -16.05 -3.77 14.40
CA VAL A 3 -14.96 -2.85 14.76
C VAL A 3 -14.87 -2.64 16.27
N HIS A 4 -16.01 -2.71 16.97
CA HIS A 4 -16.08 -2.56 18.43
C HIS A 4 -15.52 -3.76 19.20
N ASP A 5 -15.26 -4.89 18.54
CA ASP A 5 -14.67 -6.08 19.15
C ASP A 5 -13.13 -6.04 19.12
N LEU A 6 -12.52 -5.04 18.47
CA LEU A 6 -11.08 -4.96 18.28
C LEU A 6 -10.37 -4.47 19.56
N PRO A 7 -9.30 -5.16 20.01
CA PRO A 7 -8.51 -4.70 21.13
C PRO A 7 -7.80 -3.40 20.78
N THR A 8 -7.78 -2.46 21.73
CA THR A 8 -7.09 -1.18 21.55
C THR A 8 -5.63 -1.25 22.05
N PRO A 9 -4.68 -0.59 21.37
CA PRO A 9 -4.85 0.19 20.14
C PRO A 9 -4.92 -0.68 18.88
N ALA A 10 -5.83 -0.32 17.97
CA ALA A 10 -5.94 -0.89 16.64
C ALA A 10 -5.87 0.23 15.58
N LEU A 11 -5.15 -0.02 14.49
CA LEU A 11 -5.19 0.82 13.29
C LEU A 11 -6.28 0.29 12.36
N LEU A 12 -7.23 1.16 12.02
CA LEU A 12 -8.31 0.85 11.10
C LEU A 12 -8.07 1.53 9.76
N VAL A 13 -8.43 0.84 8.68
CA VAL A 13 -8.39 1.36 7.32
C VAL A 13 -9.80 1.25 6.74
N ASP A 14 -10.29 2.34 6.18
CA ASP A 14 -11.51 2.35 5.37
C ASP A 14 -11.19 1.73 4.00
N ALA A 15 -11.74 0.55 3.74
CA ALA A 15 -11.47 -0.22 2.54
C ALA A 15 -12.05 0.47 1.28
N ASP A 16 -13.29 0.96 1.35
CA ASP A 16 -13.95 1.60 0.21
C ASP A 16 -13.21 2.89 -0.20
N ALA A 17 -12.79 3.68 0.79
CA ALA A 17 -12.00 4.88 0.53
C ALA A 17 -10.61 4.53 -0.03
N PHE A 18 -9.98 3.46 0.47
CA PHE A 18 -8.70 2.99 -0.07
C PHE A 18 -8.85 2.56 -1.53
N GLU A 19 -9.79 1.68 -1.84
CA GLU A 19 -10.04 1.17 -3.19
C GLU A 19 -10.37 2.30 -4.18
N HIS A 20 -11.22 3.25 -3.79
CA HIS A 20 -11.54 4.42 -4.59
C HIS A 20 -10.29 5.24 -4.93
N ASN A 21 -9.42 5.47 -3.95
CA ASN A 21 -8.18 6.22 -4.14
C ASN A 21 -7.19 5.47 -5.04
N VAL A 22 -7.07 4.15 -4.88
CA VAL A 22 -6.23 3.31 -5.73
C VAL A 22 -6.71 3.37 -7.17
N ALA A 23 -8.01 3.15 -7.42
CA ALA A 23 -8.59 3.22 -8.76
C ALA A 23 -8.38 4.60 -9.41
N THR A 24 -8.62 5.68 -8.65
CA THR A 24 -8.43 7.05 -9.11
C THR A 24 -6.97 7.29 -9.51
N MET A 25 -6.02 6.84 -8.70
CA MET A 25 -4.60 7.04 -8.98
C MET A 25 -4.08 6.14 -10.10
N ALA A 26 -4.60 4.92 -10.23
CA ALA A 26 -4.30 4.02 -11.34
C ALA A 26 -4.74 4.63 -12.69
N GLN A 27 -5.91 5.28 -12.72
CA GLN A 27 -6.38 6.00 -13.90
C GLN A 27 -5.55 7.25 -14.19
N ALA A 28 -5.27 8.07 -13.17
CA ALA A 28 -4.54 9.32 -13.35
C ALA A 28 -3.04 9.11 -13.66
N ARG A 29 -2.44 8.04 -13.13
CA ARG A 29 -1.00 7.73 -13.21
C ARG A 29 -0.77 6.22 -13.38
N PRO A 30 -1.07 5.65 -14.56
CA PRO A 30 -1.02 4.22 -14.80
C PRO A 30 0.41 3.68 -14.82
N GLY A 31 0.55 2.38 -14.53
CA GLY A 31 1.80 1.64 -14.53
C GLY A 31 2.83 2.28 -13.58
N ASP A 32 4.04 2.49 -14.08
CA ASP A 32 5.18 2.99 -13.30
C ASP A 32 5.18 4.51 -13.10
N ARG A 33 4.17 5.24 -13.60
CA ARG A 33 4.07 6.70 -13.46
C ARG A 33 3.76 7.12 -12.02
N LEU A 34 3.10 6.25 -11.26
CA LEU A 34 2.94 6.40 -9.83
C LEU A 34 3.97 5.54 -9.13
N ARG A 35 4.63 6.12 -8.13
CA ARG A 35 5.57 5.40 -7.26
C ARG A 35 5.07 5.45 -5.82
N PRO A 36 4.12 4.58 -5.40
CA PRO A 36 3.48 4.71 -4.10
C PRO A 36 4.46 4.74 -2.93
N HIS A 37 4.17 5.59 -1.96
CA HIS A 37 5.07 5.89 -0.86
C HIS A 37 4.88 4.90 0.29
N VAL A 38 5.48 3.70 0.19
CA VAL A 38 5.43 2.67 1.24
C VAL A 38 5.95 3.19 2.58
N LYS A 39 6.87 4.17 2.56
CA LYS A 39 7.34 4.83 3.79
C LYS A 39 6.22 5.43 4.65
N ALA A 40 5.06 5.74 4.08
CA ALA A 40 3.94 6.33 4.80
C ALA A 40 3.12 5.28 5.58
N PHE A 41 2.88 4.11 4.99
CA PHE A 41 1.99 3.10 5.57
C PHE A 41 2.69 1.83 6.09
N LYS A 42 3.96 1.62 5.73
CA LYS A 42 4.83 0.53 6.24
C LYS A 42 4.19 -0.87 6.23
N SER A 43 3.36 -1.16 5.23
CA SER A 43 2.59 -2.41 5.13
C SER A 43 2.78 -3.05 3.77
N THR A 44 3.38 -4.23 3.73
CA THR A 44 3.55 -5.00 2.49
C THR A 44 2.21 -5.51 1.95
N ALA A 45 1.19 -5.70 2.79
CA ALA A 45 -0.15 -6.06 2.34
C ALA A 45 -0.76 -4.95 1.47
N LEU A 46 -0.70 -3.69 1.92
CA LEU A 46 -1.17 -2.56 1.10
C LEU A 46 -0.33 -2.37 -0.17
N ALA A 47 0.97 -2.65 -0.11
CA ALA A 47 1.81 -2.61 -1.31
C ALA A 47 1.40 -3.69 -2.35
N ARG A 48 0.95 -4.88 -1.91
CA ARG A 48 0.40 -5.91 -2.82
C ARG A 48 -0.88 -5.47 -3.50
N GLU A 49 -1.78 -4.80 -2.78
CA GLU A 49 -3.01 -4.26 -3.39
C GLU A 49 -2.70 -3.25 -4.50
N LEU A 50 -1.69 -2.40 -4.27
CA LEU A 50 -1.24 -1.44 -5.29
C LEU A 50 -0.56 -2.12 -6.48
N GLU A 51 0.23 -3.18 -6.24
CA GLU A 51 0.81 -4.01 -7.30
C GLU A 51 -0.26 -4.70 -8.15
N ALA A 52 -1.30 -5.25 -7.51
CA ALA A 52 -2.45 -5.84 -8.17
C ALA A 52 -3.22 -4.80 -9.01
N ALA A 53 -3.24 -3.53 -8.58
CA ALA A 53 -3.75 -2.40 -9.35
C ALA A 53 -2.80 -1.90 -10.45
N GLY A 54 -1.66 -2.55 -10.66
CA GLY A 54 -0.70 -2.28 -11.74
C GLY A 54 0.48 -1.38 -11.36
N HIS A 55 0.62 -0.98 -10.10
CA HIS A 55 1.75 -0.16 -9.64
C HIS A 55 2.92 -1.04 -9.18
N ARG A 56 3.95 -1.15 -10.02
CA ARG A 56 5.10 -2.06 -9.76
C ARG A 56 6.30 -1.39 -9.10
N THR A 57 6.32 -0.06 -9.02
CA THR A 57 7.46 0.67 -8.47
C THR A 57 7.08 1.38 -7.18
N PHE A 58 7.94 1.34 -6.16
CA PHE A 58 7.63 1.90 -4.84
C PHE A 58 8.69 2.91 -4.37
N CYS A 59 8.26 3.85 -3.52
CA CYS A 59 9.13 4.80 -2.84
C CYS A 59 9.30 4.41 -1.36
N ALA A 60 10.51 4.05 -0.98
CA ALA A 60 10.94 3.83 0.40
C ALA A 60 11.75 5.03 0.94
N ALA A 61 11.86 5.16 2.27
CA ALA A 61 12.71 6.15 2.92
C ALA A 61 14.10 5.61 3.26
N THR A 62 14.22 4.30 3.50
CA THR A 62 15.45 3.67 3.98
C THR A 62 15.78 2.41 3.19
N PRO A 63 17.06 2.00 3.10
CA PRO A 63 17.42 0.72 2.49
C PRO A 63 16.72 -0.48 3.14
N ARG A 64 16.46 -0.43 4.45
CA ARG A 64 15.76 -1.50 5.17
C ARG A 64 14.33 -1.69 4.67
N GLU A 65 13.63 -0.62 4.32
CA GLU A 65 12.29 -0.71 3.73
C GLU A 65 12.32 -1.33 2.33
N VAL A 66 13.35 -0.99 1.54
CA VAL A 66 13.56 -1.62 0.22
C VAL A 66 13.81 -3.12 0.38
N LEU A 67 14.67 -3.52 1.34
CA LEU A 67 14.92 -4.93 1.63
C LEU A 67 13.64 -5.66 2.10
N GLY A 68 12.80 -4.99 2.89
CA GLY A 68 11.51 -5.53 3.32
C GLY A 68 10.53 -5.76 2.16
N LEU A 69 10.47 -4.81 1.20
CA LEU A 69 9.68 -4.97 -0.02
C LEU A 69 10.21 -6.12 -0.88
N ALA A 70 11.52 -6.16 -1.13
CA ALA A 70 12.15 -7.22 -1.92
C ALA A 70 11.95 -8.61 -1.29
N ALA A 71 12.07 -8.73 0.04
CA ALA A 71 11.79 -9.98 0.76
C ALA A 71 10.32 -10.42 0.63
N ALA A 72 9.41 -9.46 0.44
CA ALA A 72 8.00 -9.73 0.13
C ALA A 72 7.75 -9.93 -1.38
N GLY A 73 8.78 -9.93 -2.24
CA GLY A 73 8.63 -10.08 -3.69
C GLY A 73 7.93 -8.89 -4.34
N LEU A 74 8.10 -7.69 -3.77
CA LEU A 74 7.51 -6.43 -4.25
C LEU A 74 8.61 -5.48 -4.71
N GLY A 75 8.33 -4.73 -5.78
CA GLY A 75 9.17 -3.63 -6.29
C GLY A 75 9.97 -3.95 -7.53
#